data_AF-F2AM58-F1
#
_entry.id   AF-F2AM58-F1
#
_cell.length_a   1.000
_cell.length_b   1.000
_cell.length_c   1.000
_cell.angle_alpha   90.00
_cell.angle_beta   90.00
_cell.angle_gamma   90.00
#
_symmetry.space_group_name_H-M   'P 1'
#
loop_
_entity.id
_entity.type
_entity.pdbx_description
1 polymer ?
#
loop_
_entity_poly.entity_id
_entity_poly.type
_entity_poly.pdbx_seq_one_letter_code
_entity_poly.pdbx_strand_id
1 'polypeptide(L)'
;MDERLKSLISSYRVTQDRALDYLHARIGLPLPHSNVEWALEARRKIESSHAILESDRVVLRKHGFGIDITHPEFRIDFDYGPNGERDCFDSWRLALFSHRESGLPGPVENQDEVSQWLIAAHEAGELIKIHRDYSHYVDPTRRSHWSVLDQNGG
;
A
#
# COMPACT_ATOMS: atom_id res chain seq x y z
N MET A 1 -14.51 14.78 2.79
CA MET A 1 -14.31 13.40 2.33
C MET A 1 -15.45 12.58 2.87
N ASP A 2 -16.02 11.65 2.09
CA ASP A 2 -17.02 10.70 2.60
C ASP A 2 -16.46 10.01 3.86
N GLU A 3 -17.21 9.98 4.96
CA GLU A 3 -16.73 9.44 6.24
C GLU A 3 -16.39 7.94 6.16
N ARG A 4 -17.07 7.19 5.28
CA ARG A 4 -16.75 5.77 5.02
C ARG A 4 -15.41 5.67 4.32
N LEU A 5 -15.17 6.50 3.30
CA LEU A 5 -13.88 6.55 2.60
C LEU A 5 -12.76 6.94 3.57
N LYS A 6 -12.96 7.96 4.39
CA LYS A 6 -11.99 8.43 5.39
C LYS A 6 -11.63 7.32 6.38
N SER A 7 -12.63 6.61 6.91
CA SER A 7 -12.41 5.48 7.83
C SER A 7 -11.65 4.32 7.15
N LEU A 8 -12.01 4.01 5.90
CA LEU A 8 -11.36 2.96 5.12
C LEU A 8 -9.90 3.30 4.82
N ILE A 9 -9.61 4.51 4.33
CA ILE A 9 -8.24 4.99 4.09
C ILE A 9 -7.45 4.95 5.39
N SER A 10 -8.03 5.44 6.50
CA SER A 10 -7.34 5.48 7.79
C SER A 10 -6.91 4.07 8.24
N SER A 11 -7.85 3.11 8.24
CA SER A 11 -7.59 1.73 8.62
C SER A 11 -6.58 1.05 7.71
N TYR A 12 -6.75 1.19 6.39
CA TYR A 12 -5.83 0.66 5.39
C TYR A 12 -4.41 1.19 5.60
N ARG A 13 -4.27 2.51 5.75
CA ARG A 13 -2.96 3.17 5.90
C ARG A 13 -2.30 2.80 7.23
N VAL A 14 -3.04 2.56 8.33
CA VAL A 14 -2.46 2.04 9.59
C VAL A 14 -1.82 0.67 9.35
N THR A 15 -2.52 -0.21 8.64
CA THR A 15 -1.98 -1.52 8.29
C THR A 15 -0.83 -1.43 7.30
N GLN A 16 -0.90 -0.49 6.34
CA GLN A 16 0.19 -0.26 5.38
C GLN A 16 1.45 0.27 6.07
N ASP A 17 1.33 1.15 7.07
CA ASP A 17 2.49 1.60 7.84
C ASP A 17 3.15 0.43 8.60
N ARG A 18 2.37 -0.45 9.25
CA ARG A 18 2.90 -1.68 9.88
C ARG A 18 3.60 -2.59 8.87
N ALA A 19 3.03 -2.73 7.68
CA ALA A 19 3.63 -3.50 6.61
C ALA A 19 4.96 -2.88 6.14
N LEU A 20 5.03 -1.56 5.95
CA LEU A 20 6.26 -0.87 5.56
C LEU A 20 7.33 -0.99 6.65
N ASP A 21 6.96 -0.88 7.92
CA ASP A 21 7.87 -1.10 9.05
C ASP A 21 8.44 -2.52 9.02
N TYR A 22 7.58 -3.51 8.78
CA TYR A 22 8.03 -4.88 8.64
C TYR A 22 8.98 -5.06 7.44
N LEU A 23 8.59 -4.58 6.26
CA LEU A 23 9.38 -4.74 5.04
C LEU A 23 10.74 -4.03 5.13
N HIS A 24 10.77 -2.80 5.61
CA HIS A 24 11.96 -1.95 5.52
C HIS A 24 12.81 -1.96 6.79
N ALA A 25 12.19 -1.99 7.97
CA ALA A 25 12.94 -2.02 9.23
C ALA A 25 13.23 -3.45 9.72
N ARG A 26 12.28 -4.40 9.61
CA ARG A 26 12.45 -5.76 10.15
C ARG A 26 13.22 -6.69 9.21
N ILE A 27 12.85 -6.74 7.93
CA ILE A 27 13.53 -7.62 6.95
C ILE A 27 14.57 -6.89 6.10
N GLY A 28 14.67 -5.56 6.21
CA GLY A 28 15.72 -4.77 5.58
C GLY A 28 15.58 -4.63 4.06
N LEU A 29 14.36 -4.75 3.49
CA LEU A 29 14.17 -4.45 2.07
C LEU A 29 14.46 -2.97 1.82
N PRO A 30 15.34 -2.63 0.86
CA PRO A 30 15.55 -1.25 0.45
C PRO A 30 14.26 -0.63 -0.09
N LEU A 31 14.07 0.65 0.23
CA LEU A 31 13.02 1.47 -0.35
C LEU A 31 13.24 1.60 -1.87
N PRO A 32 12.25 1.28 -2.72
CA PRO A 32 12.41 1.45 -4.16
C PRO A 32 12.33 2.94 -4.54
N HIS A 33 13.18 3.40 -5.46
CA HIS A 33 13.11 4.75 -6.03
C HIS A 33 11.99 4.91 -7.07
N SER A 34 11.48 3.80 -7.61
CA SER A 34 10.35 3.77 -8.54
C SER A 34 9.60 2.43 -8.46
N ASN A 35 8.36 2.39 -8.91
CA ASN A 35 7.64 1.12 -9.05
C ASN A 35 8.30 0.16 -10.05
N VAL A 36 8.99 0.69 -11.07
CA VAL A 36 9.75 -0.11 -12.04
C VAL A 36 10.93 -0.79 -11.36
N GLU A 37 11.69 -0.06 -10.54
CA GLU A 37 12.77 -0.65 -9.75
C GLU A 37 12.23 -1.74 -8.81
N TRP A 38 11.11 -1.46 -8.11
CA TRP A 38 10.43 -2.47 -7.31
C TRP A 38 10.11 -3.72 -8.15
N ALA A 39 9.51 -3.55 -9.32
CA ALA A 39 9.08 -4.65 -10.16
C ALA A 39 10.24 -5.56 -10.60
N LEU A 40 11.41 -4.97 -10.87
CA LEU A 40 12.59 -5.67 -11.36
C LEU A 40 13.40 -6.32 -10.24
N GLU A 41 13.59 -5.61 -9.11
CA GLU A 41 14.61 -5.97 -8.13
C GLU A 41 14.06 -6.64 -6.86
N ALA A 42 12.78 -6.43 -6.52
CA ALA A 42 12.24 -6.85 -5.23
C ALA A 42 12.33 -8.35 -4.99
N ARG A 43 12.16 -9.16 -6.04
CA ARG A 43 12.14 -10.63 -5.92
C ARG A 43 13.43 -11.16 -5.30
N ARG A 44 14.59 -10.77 -5.83
CA ARG A 44 15.90 -11.23 -5.34
C ARG A 44 16.11 -10.82 -3.87
N LYS A 45 15.66 -9.62 -3.50
CA LYS A 45 15.80 -9.08 -2.14
C LYS A 45 14.86 -9.77 -1.14
N ILE A 46 13.66 -10.17 -1.58
CA ILE A 46 12.73 -10.98 -0.78
C ILE A 46 13.30 -12.38 -0.57
N GLU A 47 13.85 -13.01 -1.60
CA GLU A 47 14.44 -14.35 -1.51
C GLU A 47 15.60 -14.41 -0.49
N SER A 48 16.43 -13.35 -0.38
CA SER A 48 17.47 -13.26 0.64
C SER A 48 16.94 -13.14 2.08
N SER A 49 15.66 -12.85 2.26
CA SER A 49 15.03 -12.66 3.57
C SER A 49 14.30 -13.92 4.09
N HIS A 50 14.41 -15.06 3.40
CA HIS A 50 13.64 -16.27 3.67
C HIS A 50 13.67 -16.73 5.14
N ALA A 51 14.85 -16.73 5.77
CA ALA A 51 15.00 -17.18 7.16
C ALA A 51 14.19 -16.32 8.16
N ILE A 52 14.13 -15.00 7.93
CA ILE A 52 13.33 -14.09 8.79
C ILE A 52 11.84 -14.31 8.53
N LEU A 53 11.43 -14.43 7.26
CA LEU A 53 10.04 -14.67 6.88
C LEU A 53 9.49 -15.98 7.47
N GLU A 54 10.29 -17.04 7.45
CA GLU A 54 9.93 -18.34 8.05
C GLU A 54 9.79 -18.25 9.57
N SER A 55 10.78 -17.63 10.25
CA SER A 55 10.74 -17.41 11.70
C SER A 55 9.52 -16.60 12.14
N ASP A 56 9.22 -15.51 11.41
CA ASP A 56 8.13 -14.60 11.73
C ASP A 56 6.77 -15.12 11.21
N ARG A 57 6.76 -16.26 10.50
CA ARG A 57 5.58 -16.88 9.86
C ARG A 57 4.86 -15.94 8.90
N VAL A 58 5.63 -15.20 8.10
CA VAL A 58 5.14 -14.21 7.16
C VAL A 58 5.24 -14.73 5.73
N VAL A 59 4.16 -14.58 4.97
CA VAL A 59 4.13 -14.89 3.55
C VAL A 59 4.09 -13.61 2.74
N LEU A 60 5.08 -13.43 1.88
CA LEU A 60 5.16 -12.34 0.91
C LEU A 60 4.88 -12.84 -0.50
N ARG A 61 3.98 -12.15 -1.22
CA ARG A 61 3.69 -12.42 -2.63
C ARG A 61 3.85 -11.14 -3.44
N LYS A 62 5.01 -10.99 -4.07
CA LYS A 62 5.27 -9.91 -5.02
C LYS A 62 4.43 -10.10 -6.28
N HIS A 63 3.80 -9.04 -6.75
CA HIS A 63 3.13 -8.94 -8.04
C HIS A 63 3.46 -7.59 -8.67
N GLY A 64 3.20 -7.42 -9.97
CA GLY A 64 3.40 -6.16 -10.73
C GLY A 64 4.30 -5.11 -10.07
N PHE A 65 3.65 -4.06 -9.55
CA PHE A 65 4.23 -2.94 -8.82
C PHE A 65 4.05 -3.01 -7.29
N GLY A 66 3.62 -4.15 -6.75
CA GLY A 66 3.26 -4.25 -5.35
C GLY A 66 3.53 -5.59 -4.69
N ILE A 67 2.88 -5.77 -3.55
CA ILE A 67 3.09 -6.91 -2.66
C ILE A 67 1.86 -7.21 -1.80
N ASP A 68 1.44 -8.48 -1.80
CA ASP A 68 0.48 -9.02 -0.83
C ASP A 68 1.26 -9.65 0.34
N ILE A 69 0.92 -9.25 1.56
CA ILE A 69 1.58 -9.62 2.80
C ILE A 69 0.56 -10.30 3.70
N THR A 70 0.88 -11.51 4.13
CA THR A 70 0.16 -12.21 5.20
C THR A 70 1.09 -12.34 6.39
N HIS A 71 0.87 -11.48 7.39
CA HIS A 71 1.56 -11.47 8.68
C HIS A 71 0.62 -12.06 9.75
N PRO A 72 1.12 -12.68 10.84
CA PRO A 72 0.28 -13.21 11.90
C PRO A 72 -0.72 -12.20 12.51
N GLU A 73 -0.39 -10.91 12.45
CA GLU A 73 -1.17 -9.83 13.06
C GLU A 73 -1.90 -8.93 12.05
N PHE A 74 -1.62 -9.07 10.75
CA PHE A 74 -2.24 -8.22 9.72
C PHE A 74 -2.13 -8.85 8.33
N ARG A 75 -3.03 -8.42 7.44
CA ARG A 75 -2.96 -8.77 6.03
C ARG A 75 -3.24 -7.54 5.18
N ILE A 76 -2.39 -7.30 4.19
CA ILE A 76 -2.56 -6.16 3.30
C ILE A 76 -1.94 -6.44 1.94
N ASP A 77 -2.50 -5.82 0.93
CA ASP A 77 -1.95 -5.77 -0.40
C ASP A 77 -1.89 -4.32 -0.85
N PHE A 78 -0.74 -3.88 -1.36
CA PHE A 78 -0.51 -2.52 -1.84
C PHE A 78 0.50 -2.49 -2.98
N ASP A 79 0.46 -1.40 -3.75
CA ASP A 79 1.42 -1.09 -4.81
C ASP A 79 2.27 0.12 -4.43
N TYR A 80 3.50 0.15 -4.93
CA TYR A 80 4.32 1.34 -4.94
C TYR A 80 3.93 2.24 -6.12
N GLY A 81 3.93 3.55 -5.88
CA GLY A 81 3.68 4.55 -6.91
C GLY A 81 4.83 4.69 -7.91
N PRO A 82 4.63 5.42 -9.02
CA PRO A 82 5.62 5.56 -10.09
C PRO A 82 6.98 6.07 -9.61
N ASN A 83 7.03 6.94 -8.60
CA ASN A 83 8.27 7.44 -8.00
C ASN A 83 8.60 6.73 -6.67
N GLY A 84 8.09 5.52 -6.49
CA GLY A 84 8.30 4.73 -5.29
C GLY A 84 7.46 5.21 -4.11
N GLU A 85 6.37 5.95 -4.33
CA GLU A 85 5.45 6.34 -3.27
C GLU A 85 4.98 5.09 -2.50
N ARG A 86 5.05 5.16 -1.16
CA ARG A 86 4.73 4.02 -0.27
C ARG A 86 3.40 4.17 0.43
N ASP A 87 2.82 5.36 0.35
CA ASP A 87 1.56 5.73 1.01
C ASP A 87 0.40 5.91 0.05
N CYS A 88 0.58 5.52 -1.21
CA CYS A 88 -0.47 5.55 -2.19
C CYS A 88 -1.41 4.34 -2.07
N PHE A 89 -2.64 4.55 -2.54
CA PHE A 89 -3.69 3.55 -2.60
C PHE A 89 -4.59 3.80 -3.81
N ASP A 90 -5.31 2.78 -4.23
CA ASP A 90 -6.35 2.88 -5.24
C ASP A 90 -7.63 2.15 -4.82
N SER A 91 -8.66 2.21 -5.67
CA SER A 91 -9.95 1.61 -5.37
C SER A 91 -9.88 0.10 -5.20
N TRP A 92 -9.03 -0.59 -5.95
CA TRP A 92 -8.86 -2.03 -5.84
C TRP A 92 -8.23 -2.41 -4.49
N ARG A 93 -7.13 -1.77 -4.11
CA ARG A 93 -6.44 -2.06 -2.84
C ARG A 93 -7.34 -1.81 -1.63
N LEU A 94 -8.09 -0.70 -1.63
CA LEU A 94 -9.02 -0.37 -0.57
C LEU A 94 -10.22 -1.32 -0.51
N ALA A 95 -10.82 -1.67 -1.65
CA ALA A 95 -11.93 -2.61 -1.73
C ALA A 95 -11.52 -4.01 -1.25
N LEU A 96 -10.38 -4.50 -1.73
CA LEU A 96 -9.81 -5.78 -1.32
C LEU A 96 -9.51 -5.82 0.18
N PHE A 97 -8.96 -4.74 0.73
CA PHE A 97 -8.72 -4.62 2.17
C PHE A 97 -10.02 -4.68 2.97
N SER A 98 -11.02 -3.86 2.61
CA SER A 98 -12.33 -3.87 3.27
C SER A 98 -13.01 -5.25 3.21
N HIS A 99 -12.91 -5.94 2.08
CA HIS A 99 -13.48 -7.27 1.90
C HIS A 99 -12.80 -8.31 2.81
N ARG A 100 -11.46 -8.28 2.88
CA ARG A 100 -10.67 -9.17 3.75
C ARG A 100 -11.00 -8.96 5.23
N GLU A 101 -11.10 -7.70 5.67
CA GLU A 101 -11.46 -7.36 7.05
C GLU A 101 -12.89 -7.82 7.41
N SER A 102 -13.80 -7.82 6.44
CA SER A 102 -15.19 -8.26 6.65
C SER A 102 -15.34 -9.79 6.74
N GLY A 103 -14.31 -10.57 6.38
CA GLY A 103 -14.35 -12.03 6.38
C GLY A 103 -15.37 -12.63 5.40
N LEU A 104 -15.80 -11.86 4.40
CA LEU A 104 -16.86 -12.28 3.47
C LEU A 104 -16.36 -13.37 2.51
N PRO A 105 -17.17 -14.38 2.20
CA PRO A 105 -16.90 -15.28 1.10
C PRO A 105 -17.22 -14.61 -0.24
N GLY A 106 -16.58 -15.04 -1.33
CA GLY A 106 -16.91 -14.60 -2.69
C GLY A 106 -15.98 -13.51 -3.25
N PRO A 107 -16.36 -12.90 -4.39
CA PRO A 107 -15.54 -11.86 -5.03
C PRO A 107 -15.58 -10.53 -4.25
N VAL A 108 -14.64 -9.65 -4.58
CA VAL A 108 -14.64 -8.25 -4.09
C VAL A 108 -15.69 -7.46 -4.89
N GLU A 109 -16.70 -6.90 -4.22
CA GLU A 109 -17.85 -6.28 -4.90
C GLU A 109 -17.87 -4.74 -4.84
N ASN A 110 -17.16 -4.11 -3.90
CA ASN A 110 -17.27 -2.66 -3.62
C ASN A 110 -16.24 -1.77 -4.34
N GLN A 111 -15.51 -2.28 -5.33
CA GLN A 111 -14.47 -1.50 -6.02
C GLN A 111 -15.02 -0.24 -6.70
N ASP A 112 -16.15 -0.35 -7.41
CA ASP A 112 -16.72 0.77 -8.16
C ASP A 112 -17.20 1.90 -7.24
N GLU A 113 -17.82 1.53 -6.10
CA GLU A 113 -18.26 2.50 -5.09
C GLU A 113 -17.06 3.24 -4.48
N VAL A 114 -16.00 2.50 -4.11
CA VAL A 114 -14.76 3.11 -3.60
C VAL A 114 -14.11 4.01 -4.64
N SER A 115 -14.14 3.62 -5.92
CA SER A 115 -13.62 4.42 -7.03
C SER A 115 -14.35 5.76 -7.14
N GLN A 116 -15.69 5.76 -7.04
CA GLN A 116 -16.50 6.98 -7.06
C GLN A 116 -16.17 7.90 -5.88
N TRP A 117 -15.99 7.36 -4.68
CA TRP A 117 -15.59 8.16 -3.52
C TRP A 117 -14.20 8.78 -3.70
N LEU A 118 -13.23 8.03 -4.22
CA LEU A 118 -11.87 8.54 -4.47
C LEU A 118 -11.88 9.66 -5.51
N ILE A 119 -12.66 9.52 -6.59
CA ILE A 119 -12.83 10.56 -7.62
C ILE A 119 -13.43 11.81 -6.99
N ALA A 120 -14.54 11.68 -6.25
CA ALA A 120 -15.19 12.82 -5.61
C ALA A 120 -14.26 13.54 -4.60
N ALA A 121 -13.50 12.78 -3.80
CA ALA A 121 -12.53 13.35 -2.87
C ALA A 121 -11.36 14.05 -3.58
N HIS A 122 -10.91 13.52 -4.72
CA HIS A 122 -9.90 14.17 -5.55
C HIS A 122 -10.43 15.47 -6.19
N GLU A 123 -11.64 15.45 -6.75
CA GLU A 123 -12.30 16.62 -7.34
C GLU A 123 -12.56 17.73 -6.30
N ALA A 124 -12.82 17.35 -5.05
CA ALA A 124 -12.93 18.26 -3.92
C ALA A 124 -11.58 18.79 -3.39
N GLY A 125 -10.45 18.34 -3.94
CA GLY A 125 -9.10 18.74 -3.52
C GLY A 125 -8.61 18.09 -2.23
N GLU A 126 -9.28 17.04 -1.76
CA GLU A 126 -8.97 16.35 -0.50
C GLU A 126 -7.95 15.22 -0.68
N LEU A 127 -7.86 14.66 -1.88
CA LEU A 127 -6.85 13.68 -2.27
C LEU A 127 -6.06 14.15 -3.49
N ILE A 128 -4.78 13.77 -3.54
CA ILE A 128 -3.91 14.06 -4.68
C ILE A 128 -3.76 12.79 -5.51
N LYS A 129 -4.10 12.86 -6.79
CA LYS A 129 -3.80 11.79 -7.75
C LYS A 129 -2.31 11.84 -8.10
N ILE A 130 -1.60 10.74 -7.91
CA ILE A 130 -0.12 10.75 -8.00
C ILE A 130 0.39 10.89 -9.43
N HIS A 131 -0.38 10.39 -10.40
CA HIS A 131 -0.07 10.52 -11.81
C HIS A 131 -1.37 10.39 -12.62
N ARG A 132 -1.47 11.13 -13.73
CA ARG A 132 -2.68 11.15 -14.57
C ARG A 132 -3.07 9.75 -15.10
N ASP A 133 -2.05 8.95 -15.43
CA ASP A 133 -2.19 7.62 -16.04
C ASP A 133 -2.27 6.48 -15.01
N TYR A 134 -2.21 6.78 -13.70
CA TYR A 134 -2.30 5.78 -12.64
C TYR A 134 -3.61 5.93 -11.85
N SER A 135 -4.12 4.82 -11.31
CA SER A 135 -5.32 4.76 -10.46
C SER A 135 -5.12 5.30 -9.03
N HIS A 136 -3.88 5.65 -8.69
CA HIS A 136 -3.46 5.81 -7.31
C HIS A 136 -3.58 7.26 -6.81
N TYR A 137 -3.92 7.36 -5.53
CA TYR A 137 -4.08 8.60 -4.79
C TYR A 137 -3.20 8.58 -3.54
N VAL A 138 -2.90 9.77 -3.03
CA VAL A 138 -2.32 9.97 -1.69
C VAL A 138 -3.21 10.94 -0.90
N ASP A 139 -3.27 10.72 0.40
CA ASP A 139 -3.83 11.66 1.36
C ASP A 139 -2.74 12.68 1.75
N PRO A 140 -2.84 13.95 1.34
CA PRO A 140 -1.83 14.95 1.66
C PRO A 140 -1.72 15.23 3.16
N THR A 141 -2.75 14.92 3.95
CA THR A 141 -2.78 15.13 5.40
C THR A 141 -2.17 13.96 6.19
N ARG A 142 -1.93 12.82 5.53
CA ARG A 142 -1.34 11.63 6.15
C ARG A 142 -0.31 10.98 5.23
N ARG A 143 0.92 11.48 5.28
CA ARG A 143 2.07 10.88 4.59
C ARG A 143 2.74 9.81 5.45
N SER A 144 3.28 8.77 4.82
CA SER A 144 4.11 7.80 5.53
C SER A 144 5.42 8.44 5.99
N HIS A 145 5.95 7.99 7.12
CA HIS A 145 7.32 8.34 7.54
C HIS A 145 8.39 7.69 6.64
N TRP A 146 8.00 6.71 5.83
CA TRP A 146 8.83 6.16 4.76
C TRP A 146 8.78 7.00 3.47
N SER A 147 7.99 8.08 3.41
CA SER A 147 7.92 8.95 2.24
C SER A 147 9.17 9.83 2.11
N VAL A 148 9.56 10.13 0.88
CA VAL A 148 10.89 10.66 0.48
C VAL A 148 11.25 12.05 1.04
N LEU A 149 10.40 12.68 1.87
CA LEU A 149 10.65 14.04 2.36
C LEU A 149 11.77 14.17 3.41
N ASP A 150 12.28 13.07 3.98
CA ASP A 150 13.28 13.12 5.07
C ASP A 150 14.72 12.70 4.69
N GLN A 151 15.09 12.63 3.40
CA GLN A 151 16.48 12.32 3.01
C GLN A 151 17.32 13.50 2.48
N ASN A 152 16.84 14.75 2.63
CA ASN A 152 17.60 15.96 2.30
C ASN A 152 17.89 16.84 3.53
N GLY A 153 18.26 16.22 4.65
CA GLY A 153 18.77 16.90 5.85
C GLY A 153 20.20 16.48 6.16
N GLY A 154 21.14 16.88 5.29
CA GLY A 154 22.59 16.76 5.49
C GLY A 154 23.25 18.09 5.23
#